data_AF-A0A0N8T367-F1
#
_entry.id   AF-A0A0N8T367-F1
#
_cell.length_a   1.000
_cell.length_b   1.000
_cell.length_c   1.000
_cell.angle_alpha   90.00
_cell.angle_beta   90.00
_cell.angle_gamma   90.00
#
_symmetry.space_group_name_H-M   'P 1'
#
loop_
_entity.id
_entity.type
_entity.pdbx_description
1 polymer ?
#
loop_
_entity_poly.entity_id
_entity_poly.type
_entity_poly.pdbx_seq_one_letter_code
_entity_poly.pdbx_strand_id
1 'polypeptide(L)'
;MKPLARTRIKLLINLTLAAVAGSVAASAYATSTLRCGNQLISTGDRAFEVQQKCGEPVSQELLGTQETFNSNYRRSEAVRIEEWIYGPDNGMYQYLRFEGGRLVRIESKRRN
;
A
#
# COMPACT_ATOMS: atom_id res chain seq x y z
N MET A 1 -68.52 8.33 0.86
CA MET A 1 -67.51 7.25 1.02
C MET A 1 -66.14 7.82 0.59
N LYS A 2 -65.14 7.88 1.48
CA LYS A 2 -63.85 8.58 1.25
C LYS A 2 -62.76 7.58 0.77
N PRO A 3 -61.98 7.85 -0.28
CA PRO A 3 -60.80 7.03 -0.59
C PRO A 3 -59.59 7.55 0.19
N LEU A 4 -59.32 6.92 1.34
CA LEU A 4 -58.21 7.24 2.26
C LEU A 4 -56.85 6.61 1.86
N ALA A 5 -56.63 6.29 0.58
CA ALA A 5 -55.48 5.47 0.16
C ALA A 5 -54.31 6.25 -0.47
N ARG A 6 -54.51 7.50 -0.95
CA ARG A 6 -53.48 8.23 -1.70
C ARG A 6 -52.41 8.93 -0.83
N THR A 7 -52.70 9.20 0.43
CA THR A 7 -51.81 10.01 1.29
C THR A 7 -50.66 9.22 1.89
N ARG A 8 -50.82 7.89 2.09
CA ARG A 8 -49.75 7.03 2.64
C ARG A 8 -48.63 6.72 1.65
N ILE A 9 -48.93 6.77 0.34
CA ILE A 9 -47.97 6.44 -0.72
C ILE A 9 -46.92 7.55 -0.87
N LYS A 10 -47.30 8.83 -0.74
CA LYS A 10 -46.35 9.95 -0.84
C LYS A 10 -45.39 10.06 0.35
N LEU A 11 -45.79 9.59 1.53
CA LEU A 11 -44.94 9.63 2.73
C LEU A 11 -43.82 8.57 2.67
N LEU A 12 -44.04 7.45 1.97
CA LEU A 12 -43.04 6.39 1.81
C LEU A 12 -41.97 6.73 0.76
N ILE A 13 -42.31 7.52 -0.26
CA ILE A 13 -41.39 7.91 -1.34
C ILE A 13 -40.38 8.98 -0.88
N ASN A 14 -40.77 9.87 0.04
CA ASN A 14 -39.85 10.88 0.59
C ASN A 14 -38.93 10.32 1.70
N LEU A 15 -39.29 9.18 2.30
CA LEU A 15 -38.44 8.53 3.31
C LEU A 15 -37.31 7.70 2.68
N THR A 16 -37.46 7.26 1.43
CA THR A 16 -36.43 6.48 0.72
C THR A 16 -35.33 7.34 0.11
N LEU A 17 -35.59 8.62 -0.20
CA LEU A 17 -34.58 9.50 -0.81
C LEU A 17 -33.56 10.07 0.21
N ALA A 18 -33.85 10.01 1.51
CA ALA A 18 -32.92 10.42 2.56
C ALA A 18 -31.96 9.31 3.03
N ALA A 19 -32.16 8.06 2.58
CA ALA A 19 -31.41 6.91 3.09
C ALA A 19 -30.24 6.46 2.17
N VAL A 20 -30.07 7.07 0.99
CA VAL A 20 -28.97 6.77 0.06
C VAL A 20 -27.80 7.77 0.26
N ALA A 21 -27.43 8.02 1.51
CA ALA A 21 -26.19 8.68 1.89
C ALA A 21 -25.25 7.70 2.64
N GLY A 22 -25.45 6.40 2.39
CA GLY A 22 -24.77 5.31 3.08
C GLY A 22 -23.42 4.97 2.45
N SER A 23 -22.36 5.49 3.08
CA SER A 23 -21.01 4.91 3.19
C SER A 23 -20.29 4.52 1.89
N VAL A 24 -19.51 5.46 1.35
CA VAL A 24 -18.33 5.10 0.54
C VAL A 24 -17.31 4.48 1.50
N ALA A 25 -17.17 3.16 1.47
CA ALA A 25 -16.12 2.47 2.20
C ALA A 25 -14.78 2.78 1.50
N ALA A 26 -14.00 3.69 2.06
CA ALA A 26 -12.63 3.92 1.61
C ALA A 26 -11.79 2.68 1.94
N SER A 27 -11.20 2.05 0.92
CA SER A 27 -10.23 0.98 1.12
C SER A 27 -9.00 1.54 1.86
N ALA A 28 -8.80 1.13 3.11
CA ALA A 28 -7.59 1.46 3.84
C ALA A 28 -6.45 0.55 3.34
N TYR A 29 -5.55 1.09 2.53
CA TYR A 29 -4.31 0.42 2.18
C TYR A 29 -3.32 0.59 3.34
N ALA A 30 -2.86 -0.51 3.92
CA ALA A 30 -1.81 -0.48 4.92
C ALA A 30 -0.48 -0.13 4.23
N THR A 31 0.05 1.06 4.52
CA THR A 31 1.41 1.45 4.11
C THR A 31 2.38 1.15 5.25
N SER A 32 3.44 0.41 4.97
CA SER A 32 4.51 0.20 5.94
C SER A 32 5.48 1.38 5.87
N THR A 33 5.95 1.87 7.02
CA THR A 33 6.88 2.99 7.11
C THR A 33 8.12 2.62 7.91
N LEU A 34 9.27 3.20 7.57
CA LEU A 34 10.51 3.08 8.33
C LEU A 34 11.15 4.47 8.51
N ARG A 35 11.66 4.71 9.71
CA ARG A 35 12.37 5.94 10.05
C ARG A 35 13.87 5.77 9.82
N CYS A 36 14.44 6.70 9.06
CA CYS A 36 15.87 6.81 8.81
C CYS A 36 16.35 8.16 9.35
N GLY A 37 16.86 8.17 10.59
CA GLY A 37 17.14 9.41 11.31
C GLY A 37 15.88 10.29 11.45
N ASN A 38 15.91 11.48 10.85
CA ASN A 38 14.79 12.43 10.88
C ASN A 38 13.83 12.29 9.68
N GLN A 39 14.11 11.36 8.76
CA GLN A 39 13.34 11.16 7.54
C GLN A 39 12.51 9.87 7.63
N LEU A 40 11.46 9.78 6.83
CA LEU A 40 10.58 8.61 6.74
C LEU A 40 10.54 8.10 5.30
N ILE A 41 10.67 6.79 5.17
CA ILE A 41 10.37 6.07 3.93
C ILE A 41 9.09 5.26 4.09
N SER A 42 8.40 5.03 2.98
CA SER A 42 7.19 4.19 2.95
C SER A 42 7.20 3.23 1.77
N THR A 43 6.42 2.16 1.86
CA THR A 43 6.11 1.33 0.69
C THR A 43 5.57 2.21 -0.45
N GLY A 44 6.13 2.05 -1.65
CA GLY A 44 5.88 2.88 -2.83
C GLY A 44 7.03 3.83 -3.18
N ASP A 45 7.87 4.19 -2.22
CA ASP A 45 9.04 5.06 -2.42
C ASP A 45 10.01 4.43 -3.42
N ARG A 46 10.73 5.28 -4.17
CA ARG A 46 11.72 4.82 -5.15
C ARG A 46 13.03 4.45 -4.45
N ALA A 47 13.77 3.48 -4.99
CA ALA A 47 15.07 3.08 -4.46
C ALA A 47 16.04 4.26 -4.28
N PHE A 48 16.10 5.19 -5.24
CA PHE A 48 16.94 6.39 -5.13
C PHE A 48 16.53 7.28 -3.94
N GLU A 49 15.22 7.41 -3.70
CA GLU A 49 14.68 8.24 -2.62
C GLU A 49 14.97 7.58 -1.27
N VAL A 50 14.84 6.26 -1.19
CA VAL A 50 15.23 5.50 0.00
C VAL A 50 16.72 5.68 0.29
N GLN A 51 17.60 5.55 -0.72
CA GLN A 51 19.04 5.74 -0.54
C GLN A 51 19.39 7.16 -0.11
N GLN A 52 18.71 8.18 -0.65
CA GLN A 52 18.92 9.56 -0.20
C GLN A 52 18.47 9.78 1.25
N LYS A 53 17.35 9.17 1.67
CA LYS A 53 16.80 9.32 3.01
C LYS A 53 17.53 8.50 4.07
N CYS A 54 17.99 7.31 3.71
CA CYS A 54 18.54 6.31 4.63
C CYS A 54 20.05 6.13 4.53
N GLY A 55 20.69 6.67 3.50
CA GLY A 55 22.11 6.47 3.22
C GLY A 55 22.38 5.13 2.55
N GLU A 56 23.64 4.71 2.59
CA GLU A 56 24.07 3.44 2.00
C GLU A 56 23.69 2.26 2.92
N PRO A 57 22.97 1.24 2.40
CA PRO A 57 22.71 0.01 3.14
C PRO A 57 23.99 -0.80 3.38
N VAL A 58 23.95 -1.71 4.36
CA VAL A 58 25.07 -2.62 4.65
C VAL A 58 25.16 -3.76 3.63
N SER A 59 24.07 -4.05 2.93
CA SER A 59 24.04 -5.00 1.82
C SER A 59 22.99 -4.60 0.79
N GLN A 60 23.32 -4.77 -0.49
CA GLN A 60 22.40 -4.68 -1.62
C GLN A 60 22.57 -5.92 -2.47
N GLU A 61 21.51 -6.73 -2.59
CA GLU A 61 21.55 -7.97 -3.37
C GLU A 61 20.43 -8.00 -4.42
N LEU A 62 20.77 -8.37 -5.65
CA LEU A 62 19.79 -8.66 -6.70
C LEU A 62 19.30 -10.10 -6.50
N LEU A 63 18.10 -10.27 -5.96
CA LEU A 63 17.52 -11.59 -5.71
C LEU A 63 17.01 -12.28 -6.97
N GLY A 64 16.69 -11.51 -8.02
CA GLY A 64 16.30 -12.07 -9.31
C GLY A 64 15.40 -11.17 -10.13
N THR A 65 14.64 -11.77 -11.03
CA THR A 65 13.64 -11.10 -11.85
C THR A 65 12.35 -11.91 -11.84
N GLN A 66 11.21 -11.27 -11.60
CA GLN A 66 9.90 -11.91 -11.61
C GLN A 66 9.09 -11.44 -12.80
N GLU A 67 8.47 -12.39 -13.52
CA GLU A 67 7.50 -12.07 -14.56
C GLU A 67 6.16 -11.71 -13.91
N THR A 68 5.73 -10.46 -14.09
CA THR A 68 4.39 -10.04 -13.69
C THR A 68 3.47 -10.06 -14.90
N PHE A 69 2.34 -10.75 -14.78
CA PHE A 69 1.30 -10.79 -15.80
C PHE A 69 0.38 -9.58 -15.64
N ASN A 70 0.43 -8.65 -16.60
CA ASN A 70 -0.55 -7.59 -16.68
C ASN A 70 -1.79 -8.10 -17.43
N SER A 71 -2.95 -8.16 -16.77
CA SER A 71 -4.18 -8.64 -17.40
C SER A 71 -4.68 -7.73 -18.53
N ASN A 72 -4.30 -6.46 -18.53
CA ASN A 72 -4.71 -5.47 -19.53
C ASN A 72 -3.88 -5.55 -20.82
N TYR A 73 -2.61 -5.94 -20.71
CA TYR A 73 -1.69 -6.12 -21.82
C TYR A 73 -1.10 -7.51 -21.65
N ARG A 74 -1.52 -8.50 -22.45
CA ARG A 74 -1.01 -9.89 -22.42
C ARG A 74 0.51 -9.97 -22.65
N ARG A 75 1.29 -9.53 -21.68
CA ARG A 75 2.74 -9.34 -21.70
C ARG A 75 3.23 -9.58 -20.29
N SER A 76 4.21 -10.46 -20.16
CA SER A 76 5.02 -10.54 -18.95
C SER A 76 6.05 -9.42 -18.99
N GLU A 77 6.11 -8.63 -17.92
CA GLU A 77 7.21 -7.71 -17.68
C GLU A 77 8.15 -8.32 -16.65
N ALA A 78 9.42 -8.39 -16.99
CA ALA A 78 10.47 -8.92 -16.15
C ALA A 78 10.90 -7.84 -15.15
N VAL A 79 10.42 -7.93 -13.90
CA VAL A 79 10.65 -6.94 -12.84
C VAL A 79 11.82 -7.38 -11.97
N ARG A 80 12.87 -6.55 -11.89
CA ARG A 80 14.03 -6.80 -11.02
C ARG A 80 13.61 -6.76 -9.55
N ILE A 81 14.03 -7.76 -8.78
CA ILE A 81 13.81 -7.87 -7.35
C ILE A 81 15.15 -7.69 -6.64
N GLU A 82 15.21 -6.70 -5.76
CA GLU A 82 16.39 -6.38 -4.97
C GLU A 82 16.04 -6.41 -3.48
N GLU A 83 17.00 -6.80 -2.66
CA GLU A 83 16.92 -6.72 -1.21
C GLU A 83 18.05 -5.87 -0.66
N TRP A 84 17.68 -4.85 0.11
CA TRP A 84 18.62 -3.97 0.78
C TRP A 84 18.49 -4.16 2.28
N ILE A 85 19.64 -4.25 2.96
CA ILE A 85 19.71 -4.49 4.40
C ILE A 85 20.29 -3.25 5.08
N TYR A 86 19.61 -2.73 6.09
CA TYR A 86 20.09 -1.67 6.97
C TYR A 86 20.25 -2.17 8.41
N GLY A 87 21.14 -1.53 9.17
CA GLY A 87 21.41 -1.84 10.57
C GLY A 87 22.67 -2.70 10.79
N PRO A 88 22.82 -3.32 11.97
CA PRO A 88 21.82 -3.36 13.03
C PRO A 88 21.74 -2.02 13.76
N ASP A 89 20.53 -1.49 13.93
CA ASP A 89 20.25 -0.39 14.87
C ASP A 89 19.61 -0.98 16.13
N ASN A 90 20.26 -0.81 17.28
CA ASN A 90 19.82 -1.39 18.56
C ASN A 90 19.56 -2.92 18.49
N GLY A 91 20.34 -3.63 17.67
CA GLY A 91 20.22 -5.09 17.45
C GLY A 91 19.16 -5.51 16.44
N MET A 92 18.52 -4.56 15.75
CA MET A 92 17.49 -4.79 14.73
C MET A 92 18.03 -4.53 13.33
N TYR A 93 17.86 -5.50 12.43
CA TYR A 93 18.07 -5.33 10.99
C TYR A 93 16.77 -4.95 10.29
N GLN A 94 16.88 -4.15 9.24
CA GLN A 94 15.76 -3.76 8.38
C GLN A 94 16.01 -4.32 6.98
N TYR A 95 15.12 -5.18 6.50
CA TYR A 95 15.15 -5.80 5.19
C TYR A 95 14.13 -5.11 4.31
N LEU A 96 14.61 -4.43 3.27
CA LEU A 96 13.79 -3.67 2.34
C LEU A 96 13.78 -4.42 1.01
N ARG A 97 12.61 -4.78 0.51
CA ARG A 97 12.46 -5.40 -0.81
C ARG A 97 12.02 -4.39 -1.83
N PHE A 98 12.73 -4.33 -2.94
CA PHE A 98 12.41 -3.51 -4.09
C PHE A 98 11.97 -4.38 -5.26
N GLU A 99 10.94 -3.91 -5.97
CA GLU A 99 10.47 -4.49 -7.23
C GLU A 99 10.42 -3.38 -8.26
N GLY A 100 11.20 -3.51 -9.34
CA GLY A 100 11.27 -2.50 -10.40
C GLY A 100 11.73 -1.13 -9.88
N GLY A 101 12.56 -1.13 -8.84
CA GLY A 101 13.05 0.08 -8.18
C GLY A 101 12.06 0.76 -7.23
N ARG A 102 10.95 0.11 -6.86
CA ARG A 102 10.01 0.60 -5.84
C ARG A 102 10.03 -0.27 -4.60
N LEU A 103 10.02 0.38 -3.43
CA LEU A 103 9.96 -0.30 -2.14
C LEU A 103 8.59 -0.96 -1.97
N VAL A 104 8.56 -2.29 -1.91
CA VAL A 104 7.31 -3.06 -1.77
C VAL A 104 7.16 -3.70 -0.39
N ARG A 105 8.26 -3.88 0.35
CA ARG A 105 8.23 -4.49 1.68
C ARG A 105 9.32 -3.92 2.58
N ILE A 106 8.97 -3.79 3.86
CA ILE A 106 9.87 -3.43 4.95
C ILE A 106 9.66 -4.49 6.04
N GLU A 107 10.74 -5.16 6.44
CA GLU A 107 10.71 -6.17 7.51
C GLU A 107 11.80 -5.88 8.55
N SER A 108 11.44 -5.90 9.83
CA SER A 108 12.39 -5.71 10.94
C SER A 108 12.67 -7.06 11.62
N LYS A 109 13.95 -7.44 11.74
CA LYS A 109 14.35 -8.69 12.41
C LYS A 109 15.49 -8.47 13.41
N ARG A 110 15.32 -8.99 14.62
CA ARG A 110 16.37 -8.97 15.66
C ARG A 110 17.36 -10.10 15.42
N ARG A 111 18.66 -9.83 15.60
CA ARG A 111 19.67 -10.90 15.62
C ARG A 111 19.45 -11.74 16.89
N ASN A 112 19.13 -13.02 16.72
CA ASN A 112 19.10 -14.01 17.81
C ASN A 112 20.51 -14.54 18.08
#